data_AF-A0A914G2M4-F1
#
_entry.id   AF-A0A914G2M4-F1
#
_cell.length_a   1.000
_cell.length_b   1.000
_cell.length_c   1.000
_cell.angle_alpha   90.00
_cell.angle_beta   90.00
_cell.angle_gamma   90.00
#
_symmetry.space_group_name_H-M   'P 1'
#
loop_
_entity.id
_entity.type
_entity.pdbx_description
1 polymer ?
#
loop_
_entity_poly.entity_id
_entity_poly.type
_entity_poly.pdbx_seq_one_letter_code
_entity_poly.pdbx_strand_id
1 'polypeptide(L)'
;NNVCLQLKEGGNELKKQLDATAKLGQLHRDFHRRGRRCLRNVRLFLCVEYAELCEARRVLNERRQDMDFAKHELRNAKAPEVVEMKNLVYENAQKHFESHLQKVLQLLDQFPKWRETHLKDIQSFQTIYKMYHEQMGHILTSK
;
A
#
# COMPACT_ATOMS: atom_id res chain seq x y z
N ASN A 1 -52.84 15.76 34.52
CA ASN A 1 -51.80 16.70 34.05
C ASN A 1 -50.38 16.17 34.13
N ASN A 2 -49.95 15.48 35.20
CA ASN A 2 -48.56 15.00 35.34
C ASN A 2 -48.15 13.89 34.33
N VAL A 3 -49.04 12.92 34.06
CA VAL A 3 -48.76 11.80 33.14
C VAL A 3 -48.60 12.25 31.67
N CYS A 4 -49.34 13.28 31.24
CA CYS A 4 -49.25 13.82 29.88
C CYS A 4 -47.94 14.59 29.64
N LEU A 5 -47.39 15.23 30.68
CA LEU A 5 -46.08 15.89 30.63
C LEU A 5 -44.95 14.85 30.55
N GLN A 6 -45.01 13.80 31.38
CA GLN A 6 -44.02 12.71 31.35
C GLN A 6 -43.98 11.96 30.01
N LEU A 7 -45.13 11.73 29.37
CA LEU A 7 -45.20 11.11 28.04
C LEU A 7 -44.64 12.02 26.93
N LYS A 8 -44.83 13.34 27.03
CA LYS A 8 -44.26 14.32 26.10
C LYS A 8 -42.75 14.46 26.28
N GLU A 9 -42.26 14.44 27.51
CA GLU A 9 -40.83 14.46 27.84
C GLU A 9 -40.11 13.20 27.35
N GLY A 10 -40.69 12.02 27.56
CA GLY A 10 -40.16 10.76 27.02
C GLY A 10 -40.12 10.71 25.50
N GLY A 11 -41.14 11.26 24.83
CA GLY A 11 -41.17 11.38 23.36
C GLY A 11 -40.10 12.33 22.80
N ASN A 12 -39.84 13.45 23.49
CA ASN A 12 -38.78 14.38 23.13
C ASN A 12 -37.38 13.79 23.33
N GLU A 13 -37.17 13.04 24.41
CA GLU A 13 -35.89 12.37 24.67
C GLU A 13 -35.60 11.29 23.62
N LEU A 14 -36.60 10.48 23.26
CA LEU A 14 -36.47 9.47 22.20
C LEU A 14 -36.11 10.11 20.85
N LYS A 15 -36.72 11.26 20.53
CA LYS A 15 -36.41 12.01 19.31
C LYS A 15 -34.96 12.53 19.31
N LYS A 16 -34.48 13.07 20.44
CA LYS A 16 -33.08 13.48 20.58
C LYS A 16 -32.11 12.32 20.37
N GLN A 17 -32.41 11.15 20.91
CA GLN A 17 -31.61 9.93 20.74
C GLN A 17 -31.58 9.44 19.29
N LEU A 18 -32.72 9.47 18.60
CA LEU A 18 -32.81 9.15 17.17
C LEU A 18 -31.97 10.11 16.33
N ASP A 19 -32.07 11.41 16.58
CA ASP A 19 -31.31 12.44 15.85
C ASP A 19 -29.81 12.30 16.10
N ALA A 20 -29.38 12.04 17.34
CA ALA A 20 -27.98 11.77 17.67
C ALA A 20 -27.47 10.52 16.95
N THR A 21 -28.25 9.42 16.96
CA THR A 21 -27.89 8.17 16.29
C THR A 21 -27.74 8.37 14.78
N ALA A 22 -28.65 9.13 14.15
CA ALA A 22 -28.56 9.46 12.72
C ALA A 22 -27.29 10.26 12.40
N LYS A 23 -26.95 11.26 13.22
CA LYS A 23 -25.73 12.07 13.08
C LYS A 23 -24.47 11.21 13.22
N LEU A 24 -24.43 10.31 14.22
CA LEU A 24 -23.32 9.37 14.40
C LEU A 24 -23.16 8.44 13.20
N GLY A 25 -24.25 7.89 12.68
CA GLY A 25 -24.24 7.04 11.49
C GLY A 25 -23.67 7.77 10.28
N GLN A 26 -24.01 9.05 10.08
CA GLN A 26 -23.46 9.87 9.02
C GLN A 26 -21.96 10.13 9.22
N LEU A 27 -21.57 10.54 10.43
CA LEU A 27 -20.19 10.80 10.79
C LEU A 27 -19.30 9.57 10.56
N HIS A 28 -19.78 8.38 10.93
CA HIS A 28 -19.06 7.12 10.73
C HIS A 28 -18.84 6.79 9.24
N ARG A 29 -19.87 6.98 8.40
CA ARG A 29 -19.73 6.78 6.94
C ARG A 29 -18.72 7.74 6.33
N ASP A 30 -18.72 9.00 6.76
CA ASP A 30 -17.79 10.00 6.26
C ASP A 30 -16.35 9.74 6.74
N PHE A 31 -16.17 9.33 8.00
CA PHE A 31 -14.88 8.89 8.52
C PHE A 31 -14.30 7.75 7.69
N HIS A 32 -15.08 6.69 7.44
CA HIS A 32 -14.63 5.57 6.61
C HIS A 32 -14.26 5.98 5.19
N ARG A 33 -15.06 6.85 4.56
CA ARG A 33 -14.77 7.36 3.21
C ARG A 33 -13.45 8.12 3.17
N ARG A 34 -13.24 9.04 4.12
CA ARG A 34 -12.02 9.86 4.19
C ARG A 34 -10.80 9.03 4.60
N GLY A 35 -10.94 8.14 5.58
CA GLY A 35 -9.88 7.25 6.04
C GLY A 35 -9.37 6.34 4.92
N ARG A 36 -10.27 5.73 4.13
CA ARG A 36 -9.87 4.94 2.96
C ARG A 36 -9.12 5.76 1.92
N ARG A 37 -9.52 7.02 1.70
CA ARG A 37 -8.86 7.92 0.75
C ARG A 37 -7.44 8.26 1.21
N CYS A 38 -7.24 8.53 2.49
CA CYS A 38 -5.93 8.85 3.06
C CYS A 38 -4.97 7.68 3.05
N LEU A 39 -5.43 6.43 3.08
CA LEU A 39 -4.56 5.25 3.04
C LEU A 39 -4.43 4.66 1.63
N ARG A 40 -4.82 5.41 0.59
CA ARG A 40 -4.86 4.90 -0.78
C ARG A 40 -3.46 4.52 -1.28
N ASN A 41 -2.43 5.34 -1.05
CA ASN A 41 -1.11 5.07 -1.61
C ASN A 41 -0.45 3.90 -0.88
N VAL A 42 -0.60 3.83 0.45
CA VAL A 42 -0.15 2.68 1.24
C VAL A 42 -0.77 1.37 0.73
N ARG A 43 -2.07 1.36 0.43
CA ARG A 43 -2.75 0.18 -0.13
C ARG A 43 -2.26 -0.16 -1.53
N LEU A 44 -2.09 0.85 -2.39
CA LEU A 44 -1.58 0.66 -3.74
C LEU A 44 -0.16 0.06 -3.73
N PHE A 45 0.69 0.57 -2.85
CA PHE A 45 2.05 0.07 -2.68
C PHE A 45 2.06 -1.41 -2.33
N LEU A 46 1.29 -1.81 -1.31
CA LEU A 46 1.27 -3.21 -0.88
C LEU A 46 0.71 -4.15 -1.95
N CYS A 47 -0.30 -3.72 -2.70
CA CYS A 47 -0.97 -4.58 -3.69
C CYS A 47 -0.28 -4.64 -5.04
N VAL A 48 0.42 -3.57 -5.44
CA VAL A 48 0.94 -3.40 -6.81
C VAL A 48 2.44 -3.19 -6.78
N GLU A 49 2.91 -2.07 -6.24
CA GLU A 49 4.31 -1.64 -6.37
C GLU A 49 5.29 -2.61 -5.68
N TYR A 50 4.92 -3.11 -4.50
CA TYR A 50 5.70 -4.11 -3.78
C TYR A 50 5.68 -5.48 -4.46
N ALA A 51 4.54 -5.87 -5.04
CA ALA A 51 4.42 -7.11 -5.80
C ALA A 51 5.28 -7.08 -7.06
N GLU A 52 5.29 -5.94 -7.78
CA GLU A 52 6.16 -5.72 -8.94
C GLU A 52 7.65 -5.81 -8.59
N LEU A 53 8.06 -5.24 -7.45
CA LEU A 53 9.43 -5.38 -6.97
C LEU A 53 9.79 -6.83 -6.64
N CYS A 54 8.90 -7.55 -5.95
CA CYS A 54 9.11 -8.96 -5.63
C CYS A 54 9.30 -9.78 -6.91
N GLU A 55 8.47 -9.55 -7.92
CA GLU A 55 8.58 -10.24 -9.21
C GLU A 55 9.87 -9.85 -9.95
N ALA A 56 10.22 -8.56 -10.01
CA ALA A 56 11.45 -8.10 -10.62
C ALA A 56 12.69 -8.71 -9.94
N ARG A 57 12.69 -8.85 -8.61
CA ARG A 57 13.76 -9.52 -7.85
C ARG A 57 13.81 -11.01 -8.12
N ARG A 58 12.66 -11.68 -8.25
CA ARG A 58 12.56 -13.10 -8.60
C ARG A 58 13.21 -13.35 -9.95
N VAL A 59 12.81 -12.60 -10.98
CA VAL A 59 13.37 -12.71 -12.34
C VAL A 59 14.85 -12.34 -12.36
N LEU A 60 15.29 -11.31 -11.63
CA LEU A 60 16.71 -10.98 -11.52
C LEU A 60 17.54 -12.17 -11.00
N ASN A 61 17.03 -12.88 -9.99
CA ASN A 61 17.72 -14.05 -9.46
C ASN A 61 17.77 -15.21 -10.45
N GLU A 62 16.73 -15.42 -11.25
CA GLU A 62 16.75 -16.38 -12.38
C GLU A 62 17.82 -16.01 -13.40
N ARG A 63 17.88 -14.73 -13.82
CA ARG A 63 18.91 -14.26 -14.77
C ARG A 63 20.32 -14.35 -14.22
N ARG A 64 20.49 -14.16 -12.91
CA ARG A 64 21.78 -14.40 -12.25
C ARG A 64 22.19 -15.86 -12.37
N GLN A 65 21.28 -16.79 -12.12
CA GLN A 65 21.53 -18.23 -12.26
C GLN A 65 21.87 -18.62 -13.71
N ASP A 66 21.11 -18.10 -14.68
CA ASP A 66 21.38 -18.30 -16.12
C ASP A 66 22.81 -17.83 -16.48
N MET A 67 23.19 -16.63 -16.03
CA MET A 67 24.51 -16.05 -16.26
C MET A 67 25.62 -16.85 -15.58
N ASP A 68 25.41 -17.26 -14.32
CA ASP A 68 26.37 -18.07 -13.55
C ASP A 68 26.58 -19.44 -14.24
N PHE A 69 25.51 -20.05 -14.76
CA PHE A 69 25.57 -21.28 -15.53
C PHE A 69 26.33 -21.09 -16.86
N ALA A 70 26.02 -20.05 -17.63
CA ALA A 70 26.72 -19.76 -18.87
C ALA A 70 28.22 -19.49 -18.65
N LYS A 71 28.56 -18.79 -17.56
CA LYS A 71 29.95 -18.54 -17.15
C LYS A 71 30.69 -19.84 -16.81
N HIS A 72 30.02 -20.75 -16.11
CA HIS A 72 30.57 -22.07 -15.78
C HIS A 72 30.83 -22.90 -17.05
N GLU A 73 29.88 -22.93 -17.98
CA GLU A 73 30.00 -23.63 -19.25
C GLU A 73 31.14 -23.08 -20.11
N LEU A 74 31.29 -21.75 -20.19
CA LEU A 74 32.39 -21.08 -20.88
C LEU A 74 33.75 -21.47 -20.28
N ARG A 75 33.87 -21.48 -18.94
CA ARG A 75 35.10 -21.85 -18.23
C ARG A 75 35.53 -23.30 -18.51
N ASN A 76 34.58 -24.20 -18.76
CA ASN A 76 34.84 -25.61 -19.00
C ASN A 76 35.03 -25.97 -20.48
N ALA A 77 34.73 -25.03 -21.40
CA ALA A 77 34.95 -25.23 -22.82
C ALA A 77 36.45 -25.26 -23.14
N LYS A 78 36.88 -26.25 -23.95
CA LYS A 78 38.29 -26.47 -24.31
C LYS A 78 38.58 -26.26 -25.79
N ALA A 79 37.60 -26.51 -26.65
CA ALA A 79 37.75 -26.34 -28.10
C ALA A 79 37.48 -24.87 -28.49
N PRO A 80 38.32 -24.24 -29.34
CA PRO A 80 38.21 -22.82 -29.67
C PRO A 80 36.84 -22.40 -30.19
N GLU A 81 36.27 -23.17 -31.13
CA GLU A 81 34.94 -22.92 -31.70
C GLU A 81 33.83 -22.99 -30.64
N VAL A 82 33.96 -23.90 -29.68
CA VAL A 82 33.00 -24.05 -28.57
C VAL A 82 33.17 -22.92 -27.56
N VAL A 83 34.39 -22.47 -27.30
CA VAL A 83 34.66 -21.31 -26.44
C VAL A 83 33.99 -20.07 -27.01
N GLU A 84 34.15 -19.80 -28.30
CA GLU A 84 33.53 -18.64 -28.96
C GLU A 84 31.99 -18.69 -28.88
N MET A 85 31.40 -19.85 -29.18
CA MET A 85 29.96 -20.06 -29.06
C MET A 85 29.44 -19.86 -27.63
N LYS A 86 30.13 -20.41 -26.63
CA LYS A 86 29.75 -20.27 -25.21
C LYS A 86 29.96 -18.85 -24.70
N ASN A 87 30.96 -18.13 -25.24
CA ASN A 87 31.20 -16.73 -24.92
C ASN A 87 30.01 -15.86 -25.36
N LEU A 88 29.50 -16.08 -26.58
CA LEU A 88 28.30 -15.39 -27.06
C LEU A 88 27.08 -15.64 -26.17
N VAL A 89 26.88 -16.88 -25.71
CA VAL A 89 25.80 -17.23 -24.77
C VAL A 89 25.97 -16.50 -23.43
N TYR A 90 27.20 -16.47 -22.89
CA TYR A 90 27.50 -15.75 -21.66
C TYR A 90 27.25 -14.24 -21.79
N GLU A 91 27.74 -13.60 -22.86
CA GLU A 91 27.53 -12.18 -23.11
C GLU A 91 26.03 -11.84 -23.23
N ASN A 92 25.24 -12.70 -23.87
CA ASN A 92 23.80 -12.50 -23.94
C ASN A 92 23.12 -12.64 -22.56
N ALA A 93 23.49 -13.65 -21.78
CA ALA A 93 22.97 -13.83 -20.42
C ALA A 93 23.36 -12.66 -19.50
N GLN A 94 24.59 -12.15 -19.62
CA GLN A 94 25.07 -10.98 -18.90
C GLN A 94 24.25 -9.73 -19.25
N LYS A 95 24.01 -9.47 -20.55
CA LYS A 95 23.16 -8.33 -20.98
C LYS A 95 21.75 -8.41 -20.41
N HIS A 96 21.14 -9.60 -20.38
CA HIS A 96 19.82 -9.78 -19.79
C HIS A 96 19.83 -9.56 -18.27
N PHE A 97 20.84 -10.06 -17.56
CA PHE A 97 21.02 -9.82 -16.13
C PHE A 97 21.19 -8.33 -15.82
N GLU A 98 22.08 -7.63 -16.52
CA GLU A 98 22.33 -6.20 -16.34
C GLU A 98 21.09 -5.36 -16.63
N SER A 99 20.37 -5.66 -17.70
CA SER A 99 19.10 -5.00 -18.04
C SER A 99 18.06 -5.16 -16.92
N HIS A 100 17.91 -6.37 -16.37
CA HIS A 100 16.97 -6.59 -15.27
C HIS A 100 17.44 -5.98 -13.94
N LEU A 101 18.75 -5.94 -13.69
CA LEU A 101 19.34 -5.29 -12.54
C LEU A 101 18.99 -3.80 -12.55
N GLN A 102 19.13 -3.14 -13.69
CA GLN A 102 18.75 -1.73 -13.83
C GLN A 102 17.26 -1.50 -13.53
N LYS A 103 16.38 -2.39 -13.99
CA LYS A 103 14.95 -2.32 -13.66
C LYS A 103 14.71 -2.40 -12.15
N VAL A 104 15.39 -3.30 -11.44
CA VAL A 104 15.27 -3.44 -9.98
C VAL A 104 15.80 -2.19 -9.27
N LEU A 105 16.95 -1.65 -9.71
CA LEU A 105 17.52 -0.42 -9.14
C LEU A 105 16.58 0.76 -9.31
N GLN A 106 15.97 0.93 -10.49
CA GLN A 106 14.98 1.99 -10.75
C GLN A 106 13.75 1.89 -9.82
N LEU A 107 13.29 0.68 -9.52
CA LEU A 107 12.21 0.46 -8.54
C LEU A 107 12.64 0.81 -7.12
N LEU A 108 13.88 0.45 -6.75
CA LEU A 108 14.45 0.78 -5.44
C LEU A 108 14.64 2.29 -5.27
N ASP A 109 14.98 3.02 -6.33
CA ASP A 109 15.09 4.48 -6.31
C ASP A 109 13.75 5.19 -6.02
N GLN A 110 12.61 4.53 -6.22
CA GLN A 110 11.29 5.07 -5.86
C GLN A 110 10.97 4.94 -4.36
N PHE A 111 11.68 4.09 -3.59
CA PHE A 111 11.37 3.84 -2.18
C PHE A 111 11.33 5.08 -1.29
N PRO A 112 12.31 6.01 -1.38
CA PRO A 112 12.27 7.23 -0.58
C PRO A 112 10.98 8.03 -0.82
N LYS A 113 10.55 8.13 -2.09
CA LYS A 113 9.33 8.84 -2.49
C LYS A 113 8.06 8.15 -1.97
N TRP A 114 7.98 6.82 -2.09
CA TRP A 114 6.86 6.06 -1.53
C TRP A 114 6.80 6.22 -0.02
N ARG A 115 7.94 6.09 0.68
CA ARG A 115 8.03 6.27 2.13
C ARG A 115 7.51 7.64 2.58
N GLU A 116 7.92 8.71 1.90
CA GLU A 116 7.46 10.06 2.23
C GLU A 116 5.95 10.21 2.01
N THR A 117 5.43 9.66 0.90
CA THR A 117 3.99 9.68 0.60
C THR A 117 3.18 8.91 1.64
N HIS A 118 3.65 7.72 2.03
CA HIS A 118 3.02 6.90 3.08
C HIS A 118 3.01 7.59 4.44
N LEU A 119 4.08 8.31 4.78
CA LEU A 119 4.12 9.07 6.02
C LEU A 119 3.04 10.15 6.04
N LYS A 120 2.88 10.90 4.93
CA LYS A 120 1.82 11.92 4.79
C LYS A 120 0.41 11.31 4.86
N ASP A 121 0.22 10.16 4.23
CA ASP A 121 -1.03 9.38 4.28
C ASP A 121 -1.40 9.01 5.74
N ILE A 122 -0.43 8.50 6.51
CA ILE A 122 -0.63 8.10 7.92
C ILE A 122 -0.93 9.33 8.79
N GLN A 123 -0.19 10.43 8.64
CA GLN A 123 -0.44 11.68 9.37
C GLN A 123 -1.83 12.25 9.07
N SER A 124 -2.25 12.19 7.80
CA SER A 124 -3.58 12.60 7.37
C SER A 124 -4.66 11.73 8.02
N PHE A 125 -4.44 10.41 8.06
CA PHE A 125 -5.35 9.47 8.72
C PHE A 125 -5.47 9.77 10.22
N GLN A 126 -4.35 10.01 10.91
CA GLN A 126 -4.35 10.38 12.34
C GLN A 126 -5.18 11.64 12.61
N THR A 127 -5.05 12.65 11.74
CA THR A 127 -5.84 13.89 11.83
C THR A 127 -7.33 13.60 11.71
N ILE A 128 -7.74 12.83 10.70
CA ILE A 128 -9.14 12.46 10.48
C ILE A 128 -9.67 11.60 11.64
N TYR A 129 -8.85 10.69 12.16
CA TYR A 129 -9.21 9.84 13.29
C TYR A 129 -9.47 10.65 14.55
N LYS A 130 -8.60 11.63 14.85
CA LYS A 130 -8.79 12.56 15.96
C LYS A 130 -10.08 13.36 15.80
N MET A 131 -10.28 14.00 14.64
CA MET A 131 -11.49 14.79 14.36
C MET A 131 -12.77 13.97 14.49
N TYR A 132 -12.77 12.71 14.04
CA TYR A 132 -13.91 11.81 14.16
C TYR A 132 -14.32 11.61 15.62
N HIS A 133 -13.36 11.33 16.51
CA HIS A 133 -13.65 11.11 17.92
C HIS A 133 -14.06 12.39 18.65
N GLU A 134 -13.46 13.53 18.31
CA GLU A 134 -13.88 14.83 18.84
C GLU A 134 -15.34 15.14 18.45
N GLN A 135 -15.69 14.97 17.18
CA GLN A 135 -17.06 15.17 16.70
C GLN A 135 -18.04 14.18 17.31
N MET A 136 -17.64 12.92 17.48
CA MET A 136 -18.44 11.91 18.16
C MET A 136 -18.73 12.31 19.61
N GLY A 137 -17.70 12.76 20.33
CA GLY A 137 -17.82 13.28 21.68
C GLY A 137 -18.81 14.46 21.76
N HIS A 138 -18.72 15.42 20.83
CA HIS A 138 -19.66 16.54 20.77
C HIS A 138 -21.11 16.10 20.52
N ILE A 139 -21.35 15.13 19.63
CA ILE A 139 -22.71 14.63 19.38
C ILE A 139 -23.30 13.95 20.62
N LEU A 140 -22.48 13.18 21.35
CA LEU A 140 -22.93 12.43 22.53
C LEU A 140 -23.08 13.28 23.78
N THR A 141 -22.36 14.40 23.88
CA THR A 141 -22.37 15.29 25.07
C THR A 141 -23.22 16.54 24.88
N SER A 142 -23.68 16.83 23.66
CA SER A 142 -24.63 17.91 23.38
C SER A 142 -25.99 17.61 24.02
N LYS A 143 -26.25 18.22 25.19
CA LYS A 143 -27.53 18.15 25.92
C LYS A 143 -28.70 18.81 25.17
#